data_AF-A0A353Y9I6-F1
#
_entry.id   AF-A0A353Y9I6-F1
#
_cell.length_a   1.000
_cell.length_b   1.000
_cell.length_c   1.000
_cell.angle_alpha   90.00
_cell.angle_beta   90.00
_cell.angle_gamma   90.00
#
_symmetry.space_group_name_H-M   'P 1'
#
loop_
_entity.id
_entity.type
_entity.pdbx_description
1 polymer ?
#
loop_
_entity_poly.entity_id
_entity_poly.type
_entity_poly.pdbx_seq_one_letter_code
_entity_poly.pdbx_strand_id
1 'polypeptide(L)'
;MKNIRLGLLALGLALPLLSQAAPVDDAVAELQRDWEVIRYQAPAAERVKRFEGLAEKAHQVSSTFAGRSEPLVWEGIIVSSLAGEKGGLGALGLVKQAKALYEQAIAIDGQVLDGSAYGSLGVLYYKVPGWPIAFGSKAKAEDMLKKALAISPSGIDPNFFYGEFLIENER
;
A
#
# COMPACT_ATOMS: atom_id res chain seq x y z
N MET A 1 44.17 26.24 -53.71
CA MET A 1 42.93 25.45 -53.55
C MET A 1 43.23 24.24 -52.65
N LYS A 2 42.85 24.29 -51.37
CA LYS A 2 42.67 23.09 -50.54
C LYS A 2 41.81 23.50 -49.34
N ASN A 3 40.63 22.89 -49.26
CA ASN A 3 39.50 23.37 -48.46
C ASN A 3 39.59 22.85 -47.03
N ILE A 4 39.43 23.76 -46.06
CA ILE A 4 39.29 23.46 -44.63
C ILE A 4 37.92 22.82 -44.41
N ARG A 5 37.86 21.61 -43.84
CA ARG A 5 36.61 20.98 -43.38
C ARG A 5 36.46 21.27 -41.88
N LEU A 6 35.56 22.18 -41.55
CA LEU A 6 35.04 22.39 -40.20
C LEU A 6 34.14 21.20 -39.84
N GLY A 7 34.57 20.36 -38.89
CA GLY A 7 33.70 19.36 -38.28
C GLY A 7 32.90 20.02 -37.15
N LEU A 8 31.59 20.16 -37.32
CA LEU A 8 30.68 20.52 -36.22
C LEU A 8 30.64 19.37 -35.21
N LEU A 9 31.15 19.59 -34.01
CA LEU A 9 30.88 18.77 -32.84
C LEU A 9 29.48 19.15 -32.33
N ALA A 10 28.47 18.32 -32.60
CA ALA A 10 27.15 18.45 -31.98
C ALA A 10 27.23 17.91 -30.55
N LEU A 11 27.33 18.81 -29.57
CA LEU A 11 27.28 18.50 -28.15
C LEU A 11 25.82 18.15 -27.78
N GLY A 12 25.51 16.86 -27.69
CA GLY A 12 24.21 16.38 -27.25
C GLY A 12 23.96 16.78 -25.79
N LEU A 13 22.99 17.67 -25.57
CA LEU A 13 22.44 17.96 -24.24
C LEU A 13 21.72 16.72 -23.71
N ALA A 14 22.39 15.96 -22.84
CA ALA A 14 21.72 15.00 -21.97
C ALA A 14 20.92 15.80 -20.93
N LEU A 15 19.61 15.94 -21.17
CA LEU A 15 18.67 16.41 -20.16
C LEU A 15 18.71 15.43 -18.98
N PRO A 16 18.97 15.87 -17.73
CA PRO A 16 18.84 15.00 -16.59
C PRO A 16 17.37 14.65 -16.44
N LEU A 17 17.05 13.36 -16.50
CA LEU A 17 15.77 12.84 -16.04
C LEU A 17 15.66 13.20 -14.56
N LEU A 18 14.83 14.20 -14.23
CA LEU A 18 14.52 14.53 -12.84
C LEU A 18 13.91 13.29 -12.20
N SER A 19 14.64 12.69 -11.27
CA SER A 19 14.21 11.52 -10.53
C SER A 19 12.99 11.88 -9.68
N GLN A 20 11.80 11.39 -10.08
CA GLN A 20 10.56 11.53 -9.32
C GLN A 20 10.50 10.62 -8.07
N ALA A 21 11.61 10.00 -7.67
CA ALA A 21 11.67 9.14 -6.49
C ALA A 21 11.53 9.94 -5.18
N ALA A 22 12.27 11.04 -5.02
CA ALA A 22 12.21 11.82 -3.78
C ALA A 22 10.80 12.39 -3.46
N PRO A 23 10.02 12.92 -4.42
CA PRO A 23 8.67 13.40 -4.15
C PRO A 23 7.67 12.34 -3.68
N VAL A 24 7.78 11.09 -4.14
CA VAL A 24 6.84 10.04 -3.72
C VAL A 24 7.17 9.51 -2.32
N ASP A 25 8.46 9.41 -1.98
CA ASP A 25 8.89 8.93 -0.67
C ASP A 25 8.42 9.90 0.43
N ASP A 26 8.55 11.21 0.16
CA ASP A 26 8.04 12.26 1.06
C ASP A 26 6.51 12.19 1.23
N ALA A 27 5.78 12.02 0.13
CA ALA A 27 4.32 11.92 0.17
C ALA A 27 3.85 10.67 0.93
N VAL A 28 4.52 9.54 0.72
CA VAL A 28 4.27 8.29 1.45
C VAL A 28 4.58 8.44 2.93
N ALA A 29 5.71 9.07 3.28
CA ALA A 29 6.08 9.33 4.67
C ALA A 29 5.10 10.29 5.37
N GLU A 30 4.49 11.22 4.63
CA GLU A 30 3.41 12.07 5.15
C GLU A 30 2.14 11.26 5.44
N LEU A 31 1.71 10.40 4.51
CA LEU A 31 0.56 9.50 4.73
C LEU A 31 0.77 8.59 5.94
N GLN A 32 1.97 8.04 6.10
CA GLN A 32 2.33 7.22 7.25
C GLN A 32 2.18 7.99 8.56
N ARG A 33 2.79 9.18 8.67
CA ARG A 33 2.73 9.99 9.89
C ARG A 33 1.30 10.39 10.24
N ASP A 34 0.50 10.79 9.25
CA ASP A 34 -0.90 11.14 9.46
C ASP A 34 -1.70 9.91 9.92
N TRP A 35 -1.46 8.74 9.33
CA TRP A 35 -2.08 7.49 9.74
C TRP A 35 -1.73 7.15 11.20
N GLU A 36 -0.46 7.26 11.60
CA GLU A 36 0.00 6.99 12.97
C GLU A 36 -0.67 7.92 13.98
N VAL A 37 -0.78 9.22 13.67
CA VAL A 37 -1.48 10.19 14.52
C VAL A 37 -2.95 9.80 14.70
N ILE A 38 -3.65 9.46 13.62
CA ILE A 38 -5.06 9.06 13.71
C ILE A 38 -5.21 7.74 14.47
N ARG A 39 -4.36 6.75 14.18
CA ARG A 39 -4.46 5.39 14.73
C ARG A 39 -4.16 5.34 16.23
N TYR A 40 -3.16 6.08 16.67
CA TYR A 40 -2.61 5.95 18.03
C TYR A 40 -2.91 7.13 18.95
N GLN A 41 -3.18 8.32 18.41
CA GLN A 41 -3.31 9.53 19.22
C GLN A 41 -4.72 10.14 19.19
N ALA A 42 -5.47 9.98 18.11
CA ALA A 42 -6.79 10.59 17.99
C ALA A 42 -7.86 9.90 18.87
N PRO A 43 -8.77 10.68 19.48
CA PRO A 43 -9.93 10.12 20.19
C PRO A 43 -10.78 9.24 19.27
N ALA A 44 -11.30 8.12 19.80
CA ALA A 44 -12.07 7.15 19.02
C ALA A 44 -13.26 7.77 18.27
N ALA A 45 -13.96 8.72 18.89
CA ALA A 45 -15.09 9.43 18.30
C ALA A 45 -14.71 10.26 17.06
N GLU A 46 -13.43 10.60 16.87
CA GLU A 46 -12.96 11.41 15.75
C GLU A 46 -12.32 10.58 14.63
N ARG A 47 -11.95 9.32 14.90
CA ARG A 47 -11.11 8.53 13.98
C ARG A 47 -11.77 8.29 12.63
N VAL A 48 -13.06 7.97 12.59
CA VAL A 48 -13.78 7.75 11.32
C VAL A 48 -13.67 8.98 10.41
N LYS A 49 -14.01 10.18 10.91
CA LYS A 49 -13.96 11.41 10.12
C LYS A 49 -12.53 11.76 9.69
N ARG A 50 -11.55 11.55 10.57
CA ARG A 50 -10.14 11.81 10.26
C ARG A 50 -9.61 10.84 9.20
N PHE A 51 -9.93 9.55 9.29
CA PHE A 51 -9.55 8.57 8.29
C PHE A 51 -10.28 8.77 6.95
N GLU A 52 -11.52 9.28 6.94
CA GLU A 52 -12.19 9.67 5.68
C GLU A 52 -11.39 10.76 4.95
N GLY A 53 -10.94 11.80 5.67
CA GLY A 53 -10.08 12.83 5.10
C GLY A 53 -8.72 12.31 4.64
N LEU A 54 -8.11 11.40 5.41
CA LEU A 54 -6.83 10.80 5.04
C LEU A 54 -6.96 9.84 3.85
N ALA A 55 -8.07 9.12 3.71
CA ALA A 55 -8.33 8.25 2.56
C ALA A 55 -8.42 9.06 1.26
N GLU A 56 -9.09 10.21 1.28
CA GLU A 56 -9.15 11.12 0.14
C GLU A 56 -7.75 11.64 -0.24
N LYS A 57 -6.97 12.08 0.77
CA LYS A 57 -5.58 12.50 0.56
C LYS A 57 -4.74 11.38 -0.05
N ALA A 58 -4.86 10.16 0.47
CA ALA A 58 -4.12 9.00 -0.03
C ALA A 58 -4.48 8.68 -1.49
N HIS A 59 -5.76 8.77 -1.85
CA HIS A 59 -6.23 8.60 -3.21
C HIS A 59 -5.66 9.66 -4.18
N GLN A 60 -5.58 10.92 -3.73
CA GLN A 60 -4.93 11.96 -4.51
C GLN A 60 -3.43 11.67 -4.72
N VAL A 61 -2.73 11.18 -3.69
CA VAL A 61 -1.32 10.80 -3.78
C VAL A 61 -1.12 9.63 -4.75
N SER A 62 -1.90 8.56 -4.63
CA SER A 62 -1.81 7.40 -5.53
C SER A 62 -2.15 7.74 -6.98
N SER A 63 -3.09 8.65 -7.20
CA SER A 63 -3.44 9.16 -8.53
C SER A 63 -2.33 10.04 -9.12
N THR A 64 -1.68 10.87 -8.30
CA THR A 64 -0.58 11.75 -8.72
C THR A 64 0.65 10.94 -9.11
N PHE A 65 0.95 9.88 -8.37
CA PHE A 65 2.07 8.98 -8.62
C PHE A 65 1.60 7.66 -9.26
N ALA A 66 0.76 7.77 -10.31
CA ALA A 66 0.25 6.60 -11.03
C ALA A 66 1.39 5.70 -11.52
N GLY A 67 1.22 4.38 -11.34
CA GLY A 67 2.25 3.38 -11.67
C GLY A 67 3.29 3.15 -10.58
N ARG A 68 3.14 3.77 -9.40
CA ARG A 68 3.92 3.46 -8.19
C ARG A 68 3.13 2.56 -7.25
N SER A 69 3.82 1.59 -6.67
CA SER A 69 3.21 0.60 -5.78
C SER A 69 3.04 1.17 -4.36
N GLU A 70 4.03 1.93 -3.88
CA GLU A 70 4.11 2.45 -2.51
C GLU A 70 2.89 3.31 -2.11
N PRO A 71 2.41 4.25 -2.95
CA PRO A 71 1.19 5.01 -2.64
C PRO A 71 -0.07 4.15 -2.56
N LEU A 72 -0.19 3.14 -3.43
CA LEU A 72 -1.34 2.23 -3.44
C LEU A 72 -1.36 1.35 -2.18
N VAL A 73 -0.19 0.90 -1.70
CA VAL A 73 -0.07 0.18 -0.43
C VAL A 73 -0.58 1.04 0.72
N TRP A 74 -0.13 2.29 0.82
CA TRP A 74 -0.57 3.19 1.88
C TRP A 74 -2.04 3.58 1.79
N GLU A 75 -2.57 3.83 0.58
CA GLU A 75 -4.01 4.04 0.39
C GLU A 75 -4.78 2.80 0.87
N GLY A 76 -4.33 1.59 0.53
CA GLY A 76 -4.93 0.34 1.01
C GLY A 76 -4.94 0.24 2.54
N ILE A 77 -3.82 0.57 3.20
CA ILE A 77 -3.68 0.55 4.67
C ILE A 77 -4.67 1.53 5.30
N ILE A 78 -4.76 2.75 4.77
CA ILE A 78 -5.64 3.79 5.27
C ILE A 78 -7.12 3.41 5.07
N VAL A 79 -7.49 2.92 3.87
CA VAL A 79 -8.86 2.51 3.54
C VAL A 79 -9.30 1.30 4.37
N SER A 80 -8.42 0.32 4.57
CA SER A 80 -8.72 -0.84 5.44
C SER A 80 -8.80 -0.46 6.92
N SER A 81 -8.01 0.51 7.38
CA SER A 81 -8.13 1.09 8.73
C SER A 81 -9.45 1.80 8.93
N LEU A 82 -9.89 2.61 7.94
CA LEU A 82 -11.21 3.24 7.95
C LEU A 82 -12.33 2.19 7.99
N ALA A 83 -12.18 1.10 7.27
CA ALA A 83 -13.13 -0.02 7.31
C ALA A 83 -13.24 -0.61 8.72
N GLY A 84 -12.11 -0.79 9.40
CA GLY A 84 -12.05 -1.25 10.79
C GLY A 84 -12.76 -0.31 11.77
N GLU A 85 -12.56 1.01 11.63
CA GLU A 85 -13.23 2.00 12.49
C GLU A 85 -14.73 2.12 12.21
N LYS A 86 -15.18 1.99 10.95
CA LYS A 86 -16.61 2.03 10.61
C LYS A 86 -17.35 0.76 11.03
N GLY A 87 -16.73 -0.41 10.84
CA GLY A 87 -17.35 -1.71 11.09
C GLY A 87 -18.64 -1.95 10.28
N GLY A 88 -19.31 -3.07 10.60
CA GLY A 88 -20.62 -3.42 10.04
C GLY A 88 -20.70 -3.38 8.52
N LEU A 89 -21.87 -2.98 7.99
CA LEU A 89 -22.09 -2.89 6.55
C LEU A 89 -21.28 -1.76 5.88
N GLY A 90 -20.92 -0.72 6.65
CA GLY A 90 -20.11 0.40 6.15
C GLY A 90 -18.68 0.00 5.78
N ALA A 91 -18.17 -1.10 6.34
CA ALA A 91 -16.84 -1.63 6.06
C ALA A 91 -16.75 -2.40 4.74
N LEU A 92 -17.85 -3.00 4.25
CA LEU A 92 -17.81 -3.97 3.15
C LEU A 92 -17.31 -3.38 1.82
N GLY A 93 -17.69 -2.14 1.51
CA GLY A 93 -17.17 -1.44 0.32
C GLY A 93 -15.68 -1.13 0.45
N LEU A 94 -15.27 -0.65 1.63
CA LEU A 94 -13.90 -0.23 1.91
C LEU A 94 -12.93 -1.41 1.89
N VAL A 95 -13.29 -2.58 2.46
CA VAL A 95 -12.40 -3.76 2.39
C VAL A 95 -12.24 -4.28 0.96
N LYS A 96 -13.26 -4.13 0.10
CA LYS A 96 -13.15 -4.47 -1.33
C LYS A 96 -12.25 -3.49 -2.07
N GLN A 97 -12.34 -2.20 -1.75
CA GLN A 97 -11.45 -1.17 -2.29
C GLN A 97 -9.99 -1.43 -1.85
N ALA A 98 -9.74 -1.64 -0.56
CA ALA A 98 -8.41 -1.94 -0.04
C ALA A 98 -7.81 -3.20 -0.69
N LYS A 99 -8.61 -4.27 -0.85
CA LYS A 99 -8.20 -5.47 -1.59
C LYS A 99 -7.74 -5.11 -3.02
N ALA A 100 -8.51 -4.33 -3.75
CA ALA A 100 -8.17 -3.95 -5.12
C ALA A 100 -6.90 -3.07 -5.19
N LEU A 101 -6.67 -2.21 -4.19
CA LEU A 101 -5.46 -1.40 -4.08
C LEU A 101 -4.23 -2.27 -3.85
N TYR A 102 -4.29 -3.23 -2.92
CA TYR A 102 -3.18 -4.16 -2.67
C TYR A 102 -2.90 -5.06 -3.88
N GLU A 103 -3.94 -5.55 -4.57
CA GLU A 103 -3.76 -6.36 -5.78
C GLU A 103 -3.09 -5.55 -6.90
N GLN A 104 -3.43 -4.27 -7.05
CA GLN A 104 -2.77 -3.38 -8.00
C GLN A 104 -1.32 -3.08 -7.61
N ALA A 105 -1.06 -2.78 -6.33
CA ALA A 105 0.30 -2.58 -5.81
C ALA A 105 1.18 -3.81 -6.10
N ILE A 106 0.69 -5.01 -5.76
CA ILE A 106 1.38 -6.28 -6.02
C ILE A 106 1.67 -6.49 -7.52
N ALA A 107 0.74 -6.11 -8.39
CA ALA A 107 0.90 -6.24 -9.83
C ALA A 107 1.95 -5.28 -10.41
N ILE A 108 2.15 -4.11 -9.79
CA ILE A 108 3.18 -3.13 -10.19
C ILE A 108 4.54 -3.55 -9.64
N ASP A 109 4.66 -3.65 -8.32
CA ASP A 109 5.84 -4.13 -7.62
C ASP A 109 5.42 -4.57 -6.20
N GLY A 110 5.33 -5.88 -6.00
CA GLY A 110 4.98 -6.47 -4.71
C GLY A 110 6.11 -6.52 -3.68
N GLN A 111 7.33 -6.08 -4.02
CA GLN A 111 8.47 -6.11 -3.10
C GLN A 111 8.62 -4.83 -2.29
N VAL A 112 7.99 -3.73 -2.73
CA VAL A 112 8.08 -2.44 -2.03
C VAL A 112 7.57 -2.54 -0.59
N LEU A 113 8.09 -1.66 0.27
CA LEU A 113 7.69 -1.59 1.68
C LEU A 113 7.75 -2.98 2.34
N ASP A 114 8.81 -3.73 2.05
CA ASP A 114 9.07 -5.06 2.58
C ASP A 114 7.92 -6.07 2.37
N GLY A 115 7.22 -5.96 1.24
CA GLY A 115 6.10 -6.84 0.90
C GLY A 115 4.82 -6.57 1.69
N SER A 116 4.66 -5.37 2.26
CA SER A 116 3.52 -4.98 3.10
C SER A 116 2.16 -5.26 2.44
N ALA A 117 2.04 -5.04 1.12
CA ALA A 117 0.81 -5.34 0.37
C ALA A 117 0.34 -6.80 0.52
N TYR A 118 1.27 -7.76 0.52
CA TYR A 118 0.96 -9.17 0.76
C TYR A 118 0.47 -9.40 2.19
N GLY A 119 1.15 -8.82 3.17
CA GLY A 119 0.76 -8.91 4.58
C GLY A 119 -0.66 -8.40 4.80
N SER A 120 -0.92 -7.17 4.38
CA SER A 120 -2.23 -6.52 4.54
C SER A 120 -3.35 -7.22 3.77
N LEU A 121 -3.09 -7.71 2.55
CA LEU A 121 -4.06 -8.50 1.79
C LEU A 121 -4.34 -9.85 2.47
N GLY A 122 -3.32 -10.49 3.04
CA GLY A 122 -3.44 -11.67 3.86
C GLY A 122 -4.37 -11.45 5.05
N VAL A 123 -4.17 -10.34 5.78
CA VAL A 123 -5.04 -9.91 6.89
C VAL A 123 -6.49 -9.78 6.45
N LEU A 124 -6.75 -9.08 5.34
CA LEU A 124 -8.12 -8.97 4.84
C LEU A 124 -8.75 -10.33 4.54
N TYR A 125 -8.00 -11.27 3.97
CA TYR A 125 -8.53 -12.58 3.63
C TYR A 125 -8.98 -13.40 4.85
N TYR A 126 -8.37 -13.27 6.02
CA TYR A 126 -8.82 -14.02 7.20
C TYR A 126 -9.74 -13.22 8.13
N LYS A 127 -9.71 -11.88 8.11
CA LYS A 127 -10.55 -11.03 8.96
C LYS A 127 -11.96 -10.77 8.39
N VAL A 128 -12.15 -10.79 7.07
CA VAL A 128 -13.46 -10.48 6.47
C VAL A 128 -14.31 -11.74 6.22
N PRO A 129 -15.65 -11.64 6.18
CA PRO A 129 -16.51 -12.78 5.86
C PRO A 129 -16.20 -13.41 4.49
N GLY A 130 -16.48 -14.70 4.35
CA GLY A 130 -16.39 -15.41 3.07
C GLY A 130 -17.53 -15.06 2.10
N TRP A 131 -17.53 -15.76 0.98
CA TRP A 131 -18.64 -15.73 0.03
C TRP A 131 -19.95 -16.24 0.69
N PRO A 132 -21.12 -15.63 0.42
CA PRO A 132 -21.40 -14.60 -0.60
C PRO A 132 -21.27 -13.14 -0.11
N ILE A 133 -20.94 -12.92 1.16
CA ILE A 133 -20.98 -11.57 1.76
C ILE A 133 -19.74 -10.76 1.36
N ALA A 134 -18.56 -11.35 1.46
CA ALA A 134 -17.30 -10.74 1.06
C ALA A 134 -16.37 -11.79 0.43
N PHE A 135 -15.06 -11.69 0.64
CA PHE A 135 -14.05 -12.44 -0.11
C PHE A 135 -13.09 -13.24 0.79
N GLY A 136 -13.41 -13.37 2.07
CA GLY A 136 -12.59 -14.07 3.04
C GLY A 136 -12.23 -15.49 2.58
N SER A 137 -10.97 -15.88 2.76
CA SER A 137 -10.44 -17.19 2.38
C SER A 137 -9.16 -17.49 3.17
N LYS A 138 -9.23 -18.43 4.11
CA LYS A 138 -8.08 -18.87 4.92
C LYS A 138 -6.90 -19.36 4.07
N ALA A 139 -7.19 -20.05 2.97
CA ALA A 139 -6.17 -20.53 2.05
C ALA A 139 -5.42 -19.37 1.35
N LYS A 140 -6.15 -18.35 0.88
CA LYS A 140 -5.53 -17.17 0.28
C LYS A 140 -4.81 -16.32 1.32
N ALA A 141 -5.34 -16.22 2.53
CA ALA A 141 -4.67 -15.55 3.64
C ALA A 141 -3.29 -16.17 3.89
N GLU A 142 -3.22 -17.50 4.05
CA GLU A 142 -1.95 -18.19 4.29
C GLU A 142 -0.94 -18.00 3.15
N ASP A 143 -1.39 -18.08 1.90
CA ASP A 143 -0.53 -17.84 0.73
C ASP A 143 0.07 -16.42 0.73
N MET A 144 -0.75 -15.40 0.99
CA MET A 144 -0.28 -14.01 1.03
C MET A 144 0.66 -13.76 2.22
N LEU A 145 0.32 -14.25 3.41
CA LEU A 145 1.15 -14.06 4.62
C LEU A 145 2.51 -14.76 4.49
N LYS A 146 2.56 -15.96 3.90
CA LYS A 146 3.83 -16.65 3.64
C LYS A 146 4.69 -15.91 2.61
N LYS A 147 4.08 -15.26 1.61
CA LYS A 147 4.83 -14.39 0.68
C LYS A 147 5.43 -13.19 1.39
N ALA A 148 4.65 -12.53 2.26
CA ALA A 148 5.15 -11.42 3.08
C ALA A 148 6.34 -11.86 3.96
N LEU A 149 6.24 -13.02 4.62
CA LEU A 149 7.34 -13.62 5.39
C LEU A 149 8.57 -13.96 4.55
N ALA A 150 8.38 -14.46 3.33
CA ALA A 150 9.50 -14.78 2.45
C ALA A 150 10.26 -13.52 2.00
N ILE A 151 9.54 -12.40 1.82
CA ILE A 151 10.12 -11.10 1.46
C ILE A 151 10.82 -10.47 2.66
N SER A 152 10.18 -10.48 3.84
CA SER A 152 10.68 -9.84 5.05
C SER A 152 10.67 -10.81 6.25
N PRO A 153 11.61 -11.78 6.30
CA PRO A 153 11.59 -12.86 7.29
C PRO A 153 11.83 -12.39 8.72
N SER A 154 12.54 -11.27 8.90
CA SER A 154 12.76 -10.64 10.21
C SER A 154 11.83 -9.45 10.48
N GLY A 155 10.90 -9.15 9.58
CA GLY A 155 9.96 -8.04 9.74
C GLY A 155 8.97 -8.29 10.86
N ILE A 156 8.66 -7.26 11.65
CA ILE A 156 7.70 -7.36 12.76
C ILE A 156 6.31 -7.70 12.23
N ASP A 157 5.82 -6.92 11.28
CA ASP A 157 4.47 -7.05 10.71
C ASP A 157 4.17 -8.43 10.10
N PRO A 158 4.97 -8.98 9.17
CA PRO A 158 4.67 -10.30 8.59
C PRO A 158 4.71 -11.43 9.61
N ASN A 159 5.62 -11.37 10.60
CA ASN A 159 5.66 -12.35 11.70
C ASN A 159 4.45 -12.21 12.62
N PHE A 160 4.07 -10.97 12.98
CA PHE A 160 2.89 -10.71 13.80
C PHE A 160 1.61 -11.18 13.10
N PHE A 161 1.39 -10.81 11.83
CA PHE A 161 0.19 -11.19 11.08
C PHE A 161 0.11 -12.70 10.84
N TYR A 162 1.24 -13.37 10.58
CA TYR A 162 1.23 -14.83 10.45
C TYR A 162 0.93 -15.52 11.78
N GLY A 163 1.50 -15.03 12.89
CA GLY A 163 1.17 -15.53 14.23
C GLY A 163 -0.31 -15.34 14.58
N GLU A 164 -0.86 -14.15 14.33
CA GLU A 164 -2.29 -13.89 14.53
C GLU A 164 -3.16 -14.81 13.67
N PHE A 165 -2.80 -15.00 12.40
CA PHE A 165 -3.49 -15.94 11.51
C PHE A 165 -3.48 -17.37 12.05
N LEU A 166 -2.36 -17.86 12.60
CA LEU A 166 -2.31 -19.20 13.18
C LEU A 166 -3.24 -19.33 14.37
N ILE A 167 -3.24 -18.34 15.28
CA ILE A 167 -4.11 -18.30 16.46
C ILE A 167 -5.60 -18.30 16.05
N GLU A 168 -6.00 -17.43 15.13
CA GLU A 168 -7.40 -17.35 14.66
C GLU A 168 -7.86 -18.60 13.89
N ASN A 169 -6.91 -19.44 13.48
CA ASN A 169 -7.18 -20.71 12.80
C ASN A 169 -6.86 -21.94 13.65
N GLU A 170 -6.62 -21.76 14.96
CA GLU A 170 -6.34 -22.84 15.91
C GLU A 170 -5.17 -23.75 15.48
N ARG A 171 -4.08 -23.14 15.03
CA ARG A 171 -2.87 -23.82 14.53
C ARG A 171 -1.60 -23.42 15.27
#